data_AF-A0A923BFH3-F1
#
_entry.id   AF-A0A923BFH3-F1
#
_cell.length_a   1.000
_cell.length_b   1.000
_cell.length_c   1.000
_cell.angle_alpha   90.00
_cell.angle_beta   90.00
_cell.angle_gamma   90.00
#
_symmetry.space_group_name_H-M   'P 1'
#
loop_
_entity.id
_entity.type
_entity.pdbx_description
1 polymer ?
#
loop_
_entity_poly.entity_id
_entity_poly.type
_entity_poly.pdbx_seq_one_letter_code
_entity_poly.pdbx_strand_id
1 'polypeptide(L)'
;MQQLSPGGRKPNVAIIGAGAIGRAFAVLFAGAGFPVKLQEPDPAQRAAALGAIAATLADLDHHGLLAAQPDVVLGRIAVTADV
;
A
#
# COMPACT_ATOMS: atom_id res chain seq x y z
N MET A 1 6.74 -23.81 7.86
CA MET A 1 6.66 -22.48 7.24
C MET A 1 6.88 -22.66 5.75
N GLN A 2 5.89 -22.34 4.90
CA GLN A 2 6.08 -22.47 3.44
C GLN A 2 7.10 -21.42 2.99
N GLN A 3 8.24 -21.87 2.47
CA GLN A 3 9.18 -20.99 1.76
C GLN A 3 8.56 -20.56 0.44
N LEU A 4 8.40 -19.25 0.25
CA LEU A 4 8.07 -18.66 -1.05
C LEU A 4 9.29 -18.83 -1.96
N SER A 5 9.10 -19.53 -3.08
CA SER A 5 10.14 -19.75 -4.09
C SER A 5 10.63 -18.41 -4.67
N PRO A 6 11.94 -18.22 -4.89
CA PRO A 6 12.45 -17.04 -5.59
C PRO A 6 11.99 -17.11 -7.05
N GLY A 7 11.05 -16.25 -7.44
CA GLY A 7 10.51 -16.17 -8.80
C GLY A 7 8.98 -16.20 -8.91
N GLY A 8 8.26 -16.49 -7.83
CA GLY A 8 6.79 -16.44 -7.81
C GLY A 8 6.24 -15.01 -7.67
N ARG A 9 5.18 -14.67 -8.40
CA ARG A 9 4.43 -13.42 -8.19
C ARG A 9 3.96 -13.37 -6.73
N LYS A 10 4.29 -12.29 -6.00
CA LYS A 10 3.84 -12.09 -4.62
C LYS A 10 2.30 -12.16 -4.56
N PRO A 11 1.73 -12.78 -3.51
CA PRO A 11 0.28 -12.83 -3.35
C PRO A 11 -0.29 -11.42 -3.13
N ASN A 12 -1.56 -11.24 -3.51
CA ASN A 12 -2.28 -10.01 -3.20
C ASN A 12 -2.53 -9.90 -1.71
N VAL A 13 -2.33 -8.70 -1.16
CA VAL A 13 -2.67 -8.35 0.21
C VAL A 13 -3.93 -7.50 0.20
N ALA A 14 -4.98 -7.93 0.90
CA ALA A 14 -6.16 -7.13 1.16
C ALA A 14 -6.05 -6.48 2.54
N ILE A 15 -6.31 -5.18 2.63
CA ILE A 15 -6.39 -4.43 3.88
C ILE A 15 -7.78 -3.83 3.97
N ILE A 16 -8.46 -4.05 5.09
CA ILE A 16 -9.82 -3.57 5.32
C ILE A 16 -9.78 -2.29 6.16
N GLY A 17 -10.24 -1.19 5.58
CA GLY A 17 -10.23 0.17 6.14
C GLY A 17 -9.05 1.02 5.66
N ALA A 18 -9.32 2.24 5.19
CA ALA A 18 -8.31 3.22 4.75
C ALA A 18 -7.99 4.29 5.79
N GLY A 19 -8.23 4.02 7.08
CA GLY A 19 -7.74 4.84 8.19
C GLY A 19 -6.21 4.86 8.29
N ALA A 20 -5.66 5.61 9.25
CA ALA A 20 -4.21 5.78 9.39
C ALA A 20 -3.44 4.45 9.48
N ILE A 21 -3.95 3.49 10.28
CA ILE A 21 -3.35 2.15 10.43
C ILE A 21 -3.40 1.37 9.12
N GLY A 22 -4.54 1.39 8.42
CA GLY A 22 -4.69 0.68 7.14
C GLY A 22 -3.73 1.21 6.08
N ARG A 23 -3.57 2.53 5.99
CA ARG A 23 -2.61 3.17 5.07
C ARG A 23 -1.15 2.84 5.44
N ALA A 24 -0.81 2.79 6.72
CA ALA A 24 0.53 2.41 7.17
C ALA A 24 0.87 0.96 6.76
N PHE A 25 -0.06 0.02 6.91
CA PHE A 25 0.12 -1.34 6.41
C PHE A 25 0.18 -1.39 4.88
N ALA A 26 -0.61 -0.58 4.17
CA ALA A 26 -0.57 -0.53 2.73
C ALA A 26 0.83 -0.11 2.23
N VAL A 27 1.41 0.93 2.83
CA VAL A 27 2.79 1.36 2.56
C VAL A 27 3.80 0.27 2.89
N LEU A 28 3.67 -0.40 4.04
CA LEU A 28 4.59 -1.47 4.45
C LEU A 28 4.61 -2.64 3.44
N PHE A 29 3.45 -3.17 3.09
CA PHE A 29 3.36 -4.31 2.17
C PHE A 29 3.72 -3.92 0.73
N ALA A 30 3.27 -2.76 0.27
CA ALA A 30 3.64 -2.25 -1.06
C ALA A 30 5.14 -1.98 -1.16
N GLY A 31 5.76 -1.42 -0.10
CA GLY A 31 7.20 -1.19 0.00
C GLY A 31 8.00 -2.49 -0.07
N ALA A 32 7.48 -3.56 0.56
CA ALA A 32 8.00 -4.92 0.46
C ALA A 32 7.69 -5.61 -0.89
N GLY A 33 7.05 -4.92 -1.84
CA GLY A 33 6.80 -5.40 -3.20
C GLY A 33 5.50 -6.17 -3.39
N PHE A 34 4.61 -6.23 -2.41
CA PHE A 34 3.33 -6.91 -2.55
C PHE A 34 2.33 -6.01 -3.28
N PRO A 35 1.50 -6.56 -4.19
CA PRO A 35 0.30 -5.87 -4.66
C PRO A 35 -0.73 -5.78 -3.54
N VAL A 36 -1.29 -4.58 -3.33
CA VAL A 36 -2.19 -4.26 -2.21
C VAL A 36 -3.54 -3.76 -2.73
N LYS A 37 -4.63 -4.30 -2.17
CA LYS A 37 -5.97 -3.75 -2.28
C LYS A 37 -6.42 -3.19 -0.93
N LEU A 38 -6.67 -1.89 -0.86
CA LEU A 38 -7.17 -1.19 0.32
C LEU A 38 -8.68 -0.99 0.17
N GLN A 39 -9.46 -1.62 1.02
CA GLN A 39 -10.92 -1.45 1.01
C GLN A 39 -11.30 -0.28 1.91
N GLU A 40 -12.18 0.59 1.42
CA GLU A 40 -12.78 1.69 2.17
C GLU A 40 -14.20 1.96 1.66
N PRO A 41 -15.25 1.77 2.49
CA PRO A 41 -16.62 1.99 2.05
C PRO A 41 -16.94 3.48 1.89
N ASP A 42 -16.38 4.36 2.73
CA ASP A 42 -16.66 5.79 2.67
C ASP A 42 -16.06 6.43 1.39
N PRO A 43 -16.88 7.05 0.52
CA PRO A 43 -16.40 7.60 -0.75
C PRO A 43 -15.42 8.76 -0.58
N ALA A 44 -15.59 9.60 0.45
CA ALA A 44 -14.71 10.74 0.70
C ALA A 44 -13.34 10.25 1.20
N GLN A 45 -13.31 9.30 2.15
CA GLN A 45 -12.07 8.69 2.61
C GLN A 45 -11.37 7.90 1.50
N ARG A 46 -12.13 7.17 0.67
CA ARG A 46 -11.58 6.44 -0.48
C ARG A 46 -10.91 7.36 -1.49
N ALA A 47 -11.53 8.50 -1.81
CA ALA A 47 -10.94 9.51 -2.70
C ALA A 47 -9.67 10.15 -2.12
N ALA A 48 -9.61 10.34 -0.79
CA ALA A 48 -8.46 10.93 -0.12
C ALA A 48 -7.29 9.93 0.13
N ALA A 49 -7.58 8.62 0.13
CA ALA A 49 -6.64 7.60 0.60
C ALA A 49 -5.31 7.59 -0.17
N LEU A 50 -5.33 7.61 -1.50
CA LEU A 50 -4.10 7.60 -2.30
C LEU A 50 -3.27 8.87 -2.11
N GLY A 51 -3.91 10.03 -1.96
CA GLY A 51 -3.22 11.29 -1.65
C GLY A 51 -2.53 11.26 -0.29
N ALA A 52 -3.21 10.72 0.73
CA ALA A 52 -2.63 10.56 2.05
C ALA A 52 -1.45 9.56 2.06
N ILE A 53 -1.56 8.46 1.30
CA ILE A 53 -0.47 7.49 1.12
C ILE A 53 0.72 8.14 0.40
N ALA A 54 0.46 8.90 -0.67
CA ALA A 54 1.51 9.58 -1.42
C ALA A 54 2.28 10.58 -0.53
N ALA A 55 1.58 11.33 0.34
CA ALA A 55 2.22 12.21 1.30
C ALA A 55 3.12 11.45 2.30
N THR A 56 2.66 10.31 2.82
CA THR A 56 3.47 9.43 3.66
C THR A 56 4.70 8.90 2.92
N LEU A 57 4.55 8.49 1.66
CA LEU A 57 5.68 8.00 0.85
C LEU A 57 6.71 9.09 0.57
N ALA A 58 6.28 10.33 0.30
CA ALA A 58 7.19 11.46 0.13
C ALA A 58 8.00 11.77 1.40
N ASP A 59 7.36 11.69 2.57
CA ASP A 59 8.03 11.89 3.87
C ASP A 59 9.07 10.78 4.14
N LEU A 60 8.70 9.52 3.89
CA LEU A 60 9.63 8.39 4.03
C LEU A 60 10.80 8.48 3.05
N ASP A 61 10.56 8.92 1.81
CA ASP A 61 11.60 9.13 0.80
C ASP A 61 12.56 10.24 1.19
N HIS A 62 12.03 11.36 1.70
CA HIS A 62 12.83 12.48 2.23
C HIS A 62 13.81 12.02 3.31
N HIS A 63 13.40 11.06 4.14
CA HIS A 63 14.24 10.49 5.19
C HIS A 63 15.07 9.27 4.74
N GLY A 64 15.03 8.87 3.47
CA GLY A 64 15.81 7.74 2.94
C GLY A 64 15.31 6.38 3.45
N LEU A 65 14.04 6.27 3.84
CA LEU A 65 13.44 5.08 4.45
C LEU A 65 12.76 4.15 3.44
N LEU A 66 12.81 4.45 2.14
CA LEU A 66 12.25 3.63 1.08
C LEU A 66 13.33 2.87 0.32
N ALA A 67 13.07 1.58 0.06
CA ALA A 67 13.91 0.75 -0.81
C ALA A 67 13.58 0.90 -2.31
N ALA A 68 12.46 1.53 -2.63
CA ALA A 68 12.00 1.78 -4.00
C ALA A 68 11.38 3.18 -4.09
N GLN A 69 11.39 3.78 -5.29
CA GLN A 69 10.81 5.11 -5.50
C GLN A 69 9.33 5.17 -5.04
N PRO A 70 8.88 6.31 -4.46
CA PRO A 70 7.50 6.51 -4.01
C PRO A 70 6.44 6.05 -5.02
N ASP A 71 6.59 6.44 -6.29
CA ASP A 71 5.61 6.10 -7.34
C ASP A 71 5.53 4.59 -7.62
N VAL A 72 6.65 3.88 -7.48
CA VAL A 72 6.70 2.42 -7.62
C VAL A 72 5.96 1.74 -6.46
N VAL A 73 6.07 2.28 -5.25
CA VAL A 73 5.33 1.78 -4.09
C VAL A 73 3.85 2.10 -4.22
N LEU A 74 3.51 3.34 -4.57
CA LEU A 74 2.13 3.80 -4.76
C LEU A 74 1.42 3.00 -5.85
N GLY A 75 2.09 2.72 -6.96
CA GLY A 75 1.54 1.95 -8.08
C GLY A 75 1.18 0.49 -7.74
N ARG A 76 1.59 -0.03 -6.57
CA ARG A 76 1.18 -1.35 -6.08
C ARG A 76 -0.11 -1.31 -5.27
N ILE A 77 -0.64 -0.14 -4.94
CA ILE A 77 -1.80 0.05 -4.07
C ILE A 77 -3.01 0.49 -4.90
N ALA A 78 -4.07 -0.31 -4.87
CA ALA A 78 -5.39 0.07 -5.39
C ALA A 78 -6.38 0.24 -4.25
N VAL A 79 -7.27 1.23 -4.33
CA VAL A 79 -8.33 1.45 -3.34
C VAL A 79 -9.68 1.07 -3.93
N THR A 80 -10.49 0.33 -3.18
CA THR A 80 -11.76 -0.24 -3.63
C THR A 80 -12.86 -0.03 -2.60
N ALA A 81 -14.12 -0.01 -3.03
CA ALA A 81 -15.26 0.04 -2.13
C ALA A 81 -15.57 -1.32 -1.49
N ASP A 82 -15.12 -2.42 -2.11
CA ASP A 82 -15.43 -3.80 -1.70
C ASP A 82 -14.25 -4.76 -1.95
N VAL A 83 -14.26 -5.93 -1.32
CA VAL A 83 -13.17 -6.94 -1.31
C VAL A 83 -13.08 -7.80 -2.56
#